data_AF-A0A7Z0Q3Q9-F1
#
_entry.id   AF-A0A7Z0Q3Q9-F1
#
_cell.length_a   1.000
_cell.length_b   1.000
_cell.length_c   1.000
_cell.angle_alpha   90.00
_cell.angle_beta   90.00
_cell.angle_gamma   90.00
#
_symmetry.space_group_name_H-M   'P 1'
#
loop_
_entity.id
_entity.type
_entity.pdbx_description
1 polymer ?
#
loop_
_entity_poly.entity_id
_entity_poly.type
_entity_poly.pdbx_seq_one_letter_code
_entity_poly.pdbx_strand_id
1 'polypeptide(L)'
;MSATRTFADARRWSALGTELVLRAAAGLDEQAYAAPSALPHWSRAHLAAHVAANAEALSNLVHWAATGEVTPMYASPEERAAGIERGR
;
A
#
# COMPACT_ATOMS: atom_id res chain seq x y z
N MET A 1 -16.79 2.98 -25.84
CA MET A 1 -17.44 2.79 -24.53
C MET A 1 -16.50 1.94 -23.69
N SER A 2 -15.94 2.49 -22.62
CA SER A 2 -15.11 1.69 -21.68
C SER A 2 -16.04 0.71 -20.96
N ALA A 3 -15.76 -0.58 -20.99
CA ALA A 3 -16.56 -1.56 -20.27
C ALA A 3 -16.53 -1.24 -18.76
N THR A 4 -17.69 -1.23 -18.11
CA THR A 4 -17.79 -1.04 -16.67
C THR A 4 -17.05 -2.17 -15.96
N ARG A 5 -16.02 -1.82 -15.17
CA ARG A 5 -15.23 -2.80 -14.41
C ARG A 5 -16.11 -3.44 -13.34
N THR A 6 -16.03 -4.77 -13.22
CA THR A 6 -16.79 -5.54 -12.24
C THR A 6 -16.02 -5.69 -10.93
N PHE A 7 -16.70 -6.13 -9.86
CA PHE A 7 -16.03 -6.52 -8.61
C PHE A 7 -15.02 -7.67 -8.82
N ALA A 8 -15.32 -8.60 -9.72
CA ALA A 8 -14.41 -9.68 -10.07
C ALA A 8 -13.13 -9.14 -10.75
N ASP A 9 -13.25 -8.11 -11.60
CA ASP A 9 -12.09 -7.44 -12.19
C ASP A 9 -11.24 -6.76 -11.11
N ALA A 10 -11.87 -6.02 -10.19
CA ALA A 10 -11.16 -5.38 -9.09
C ALA A 10 -10.38 -6.38 -8.24
N ARG A 11 -10.99 -7.51 -7.86
CA ARG A 11 -10.31 -8.57 -7.09
C ARG A 11 -9.13 -9.18 -7.86
N ARG A 12 -9.31 -9.47 -9.15
CA ARG A 12 -8.24 -10.01 -10.00
C ARG A 12 -7.07 -9.03 -10.11
N TRP A 13 -7.34 -7.75 -10.30
CA TRP A 13 -6.31 -6.72 -10.41
C TRP A 13 -5.58 -6.48 -9.10
N SER A 14 -6.30 -6.45 -7.97
CA SER A 14 -5.65 -6.36 -6.66
C SER A 14 -4.73 -7.56 -6.41
N ALA A 15 -5.18 -8.80 -6.70
CA ALA A 15 -4.35 -9.99 -6.53
C ALA A 15 -3.10 -9.97 -7.42
N LEU A 16 -3.26 -9.66 -8.71
CA LEU A 16 -2.13 -9.57 -9.65
C LEU A 16 -1.16 -8.46 -9.27
N GLY A 17 -1.67 -7.28 -8.91
CA GLY A 17 -0.86 -6.15 -8.46
C GLY A 17 -0.04 -6.48 -7.21
N THR A 18 -0.67 -7.12 -6.21
CA THR A 18 0.03 -7.59 -5.01
C THR A 18 1.13 -8.57 -5.35
N GLU A 19 0.88 -9.56 -6.21
CA GLU A 19 1.88 -10.53 -6.63
C GLU A 19 3.09 -9.87 -7.32
N LEU A 20 2.83 -8.90 -8.21
CA LEU A 20 3.88 -8.14 -8.89
C LEU A 20 4.73 -7.31 -7.92
N VAL A 21 4.09 -6.62 -6.98
CA VAL A 21 4.80 -5.83 -5.96
C VAL A 21 5.64 -6.73 -5.05
N LEU A 22 5.08 -7.84 -4.56
CA LEU A 22 5.79 -8.77 -3.68
C LEU A 22 6.99 -9.40 -4.39
N ARG A 23 6.87 -9.80 -5.66
CA ARG A 23 8.00 -10.30 -6.45
C ARG A 23 9.10 -9.25 -6.63
N ALA A 24 8.72 -8.01 -6.92
CA ALA A 24 9.69 -6.93 -7.07
C ALA A 24 10.42 -6.65 -5.74
N ALA A 25 9.69 -6.61 -4.63
CA ALA A 25 10.23 -6.40 -3.29
C ALA A 25 11.17 -7.54 -2.85
N ALA A 26 10.81 -8.78 -3.13
CA ALA A 26 11.63 -9.95 -2.78
C ALA A 26 12.97 -10.01 -3.53
N GLY A 27 13.09 -9.32 -4.67
CA GLY A 27 14.30 -9.24 -5.47
C GLY A 27 15.28 -8.14 -5.05
N LEU A 28 14.94 -7.31 -4.05
CA LEU A 28 15.77 -6.20 -3.59
C LEU A 28 16.58 -6.63 -2.36
N ASP A 29 17.88 -6.33 -2.38
CA ASP A 29 18.73 -6.33 -1.19
C ASP A 29 18.68 -4.97 -0.46
N GLU A 30 19.37 -4.87 0.67
CA GLU A 30 19.39 -3.66 1.51
C GLU A 30 19.89 -2.41 0.74
N GLN A 31 20.92 -2.57 -0.10
CA GLN A 31 21.46 -1.47 -0.90
C GLN A 31 20.45 -1.02 -1.95
N ALA A 32 19.76 -1.95 -2.59
CA ALA A 32 18.73 -1.68 -3.57
C ALA A 32 17.49 -1.01 -2.94
N TYR A 33 17.14 -1.38 -1.70
CA TYR A 33 16.09 -0.72 -0.91
C TYR A 33 16.45 0.73 -0.54
N ALA A 34 17.71 0.97 -0.18
CA ALA A 34 18.19 2.31 0.15
C ALA A 34 18.27 3.26 -1.06
N ALA A 35 18.42 2.71 -2.27
CA ALA A 35 18.53 3.51 -3.48
C ALA A 35 17.21 4.23 -3.88
N PRO A 36 17.29 5.35 -4.64
CA PRO A 36 16.13 6.11 -5.06
C PRO A 36 15.10 5.29 -5.85
N SER A 37 13.83 5.59 -5.60
CA SER A 37 12.70 5.16 -6.44
C SER A 37 12.49 6.14 -7.61
N ALA A 38 11.47 5.89 -8.43
CA ALA A 38 11.03 6.84 -9.46
C ALA A 38 10.22 8.01 -8.90
N LEU A 39 9.81 7.95 -7.63
CA LEU A 39 9.14 9.05 -6.94
C LEU A 39 10.19 10.02 -6.38
N PRO A 40 10.04 11.34 -6.60
CA PRO A 40 10.96 12.34 -6.06
C PRO A 40 11.16 12.16 -4.54
N HIS A 41 12.42 12.18 -4.11
CA HIS A 41 12.85 12.11 -2.71
C HIS A 41 12.56 10.79 -1.97
N TRP A 42 11.94 9.80 -2.61
CA TRP A 42 11.65 8.51 -1.97
C TRP A 42 12.67 7.45 -2.38
N SER A 43 13.25 6.76 -1.39
CA SER A 43 13.92 5.48 -1.65
C SER A 43 12.90 4.37 -1.95
N ARG A 44 13.36 3.22 -2.44
CA ARG A 44 12.49 2.05 -2.62
C ARG A 44 11.95 1.54 -1.28
N ALA A 45 12.70 1.70 -0.19
CA ALA A 45 12.24 1.39 1.16
C ALA A 45 11.03 2.25 1.58
N HIS A 46 11.07 3.57 1.35
CA HIS A 46 9.93 4.45 1.61
C HIS A 46 8.68 4.02 0.83
N LEU A 47 8.86 3.67 -0.45
CA LEU A 47 7.76 3.19 -1.29
C LEU A 47 7.17 1.86 -0.78
N ALA A 48 8.03 0.89 -0.45
CA ALA A 48 7.58 -0.41 0.05
C ALA A 48 6.82 -0.27 1.38
N ALA A 49 7.35 0.54 2.30
CA ALA A 49 6.70 0.85 3.56
C ALA A 49 5.35 1.54 3.36
N HIS A 50 5.27 2.50 2.45
CA HIS A 50 3.99 3.16 2.13
C HIS A 50 2.93 2.17 1.64
N VAL A 51 3.30 1.22 0.78
CA VAL A 51 2.37 0.18 0.30
C VAL A 51 1.92 -0.74 1.43
N ALA A 52 2.83 -1.13 2.33
CA ALA A 52 2.50 -1.94 3.50
C ALA A 52 1.53 -1.20 4.45
N ALA A 53 1.86 0.03 4.84
CA ALA A 53 1.00 0.87 5.68
C ALA A 53 -0.36 1.14 5.02
N ASN A 54 -0.42 1.27 3.70
CA ASN A 54 -1.69 1.41 2.99
C ASN A 54 -2.55 0.14 3.07
N ALA A 55 -1.95 -1.05 3.01
CA ALA A 55 -2.68 -2.31 3.15
C ALA A 55 -3.24 -2.49 4.57
N GLU A 56 -2.48 -2.10 5.60
CA GLU A 56 -2.96 -2.06 6.99
C GLU A 56 -4.13 -1.07 7.14
N ALA A 57 -3.98 0.13 6.60
CA ALA A 57 -5.02 1.16 6.61
C ALA A 57 -6.30 0.72 5.88
N LEU A 58 -6.20 -0.02 4.77
CA LEU A 58 -7.35 -0.59 4.08
C LEU A 58 -8.02 -1.69 4.92
N SER A 59 -7.25 -2.45 5.70
CA SER A 59 -7.78 -3.48 6.61
C SER A 59 -8.67 -2.88 7.70
N ASN A 60 -8.35 -1.67 8.19
CA ASN A 60 -9.22 -0.92 9.09
C ASN A 60 -10.61 -0.67 8.47
N LEU A 61 -10.67 -0.29 7.19
CA LEU A 61 -11.95 -0.08 6.51
C LEU A 61 -12.73 -1.38 6.29
N VAL A 62 -12.03 -2.48 6.01
CA VAL A 62 -12.66 -3.80 5.89
C VAL A 62 -13.23 -4.24 7.25
N HIS A 63 -12.49 -4.01 8.35
CA HIS A 63 -12.97 -4.25 9.71
C HIS A 63 -14.23 -3.43 10.02
N TRP A 64 -14.18 -2.12 9.74
CA TRP A 64 -15.34 -1.25 9.92
C TRP A 64 -16.54 -1.74 9.10
N ALA A 65 -16.35 -2.06 7.82
CA ALA A 65 -17.43 -2.56 6.98
C ALA A 65 -18.03 -3.88 7.49
N ALA A 66 -17.21 -4.77 8.08
CA ALA A 66 -17.66 -6.07 8.59
C ALA A 66 -18.36 -5.99 9.95
N THR A 67 -18.00 -5.03 10.80
CA THR A 67 -18.43 -4.96 12.20
C THR A 67 -19.37 -3.80 12.52
N GLY A 68 -19.34 -2.74 11.71
CA GLY A 68 -19.97 -1.45 12.03
C GLY A 68 -19.16 -0.57 12.98
N GLU A 69 -18.02 -1.05 13.51
CA GLU A 69 -17.15 -0.29 14.41
C GLU A 69 -16.28 0.69 13.62
N VAL A 70 -16.48 1.99 13.85
CA VAL A 70 -15.78 3.06 13.11
C VAL A 70 -14.27 2.94 13.30
N THR A 71 -13.58 2.57 12.23
CA THR A 71 -12.13 2.40 12.21
C THR A 71 -11.57 3.08 10.96
N PRO A 72 -11.13 4.35 11.05
CA PRO A 72 -10.61 5.09 9.90
C PRO A 72 -9.30 4.48 9.38
N MET A 73 -8.95 4.76 8.13
CA MET A 73 -7.68 4.32 7.53
C MET A 73 -6.45 4.75 8.34
N TYR A 74 -6.47 6.01 8.80
CA TYR A 74 -5.44 6.61 9.63
C TYR A 74 -6.14 7.39 10.74
N ALA A 75 -5.56 7.47 11.94
CA ALA A 75 -6.11 8.29 13.01
C ALA A 75 -5.98 9.79 12.68
N SER A 76 -4.94 10.18 11.93
CA SER A 76 -4.79 11.54 11.41
C SER A 76 -3.91 11.64 10.15
N PRO A 77 -3.96 12.77 9.41
CA PRO A 77 -3.02 13.04 8.32
C PRO A 77 -1.55 13.03 8.76
N GLU A 78 -1.25 13.48 9.98
CA GLU A 78 0.09 13.52 10.56
C GLU A 78 0.61 12.12 10.84
N GLU A 79 -0.24 11.22 11.36
CA GLU A 79 0.12 9.81 11.55
C GLU A 79 0.47 9.13 10.20
N ARG A 80 -0.35 9.39 9.16
CA ARG A 80 -0.08 8.92 7.80
C ARG A 80 1.28 9.42 7.29
N ALA A 81 1.57 10.71 7.44
CA ALA A 81 2.83 11.29 7.00
C ALA A 81 4.02 10.71 7.77
N ALA A 82 3.88 10.57 9.08
CA ALA A 82 4.95 10.06 9.93
C ALA A 82 5.29 8.58 9.65
N GLY A 83 4.31 7.74 9.27
CA GLY A 83 4.58 6.37 8.82
C GLY A 83 5.40 6.31 7.54
N ILE A 84 5.04 7.15 6.56
CA ILE A 84 5.78 7.26 5.29
C ILE A 84 7.24 7.67 5.55
N GLU A 85 7.48 8.72 6.34
CA GLU A 85 8.84 9.22 6.61
C GLU A 85 9.73 8.23 7.38
N ARG A 86 9.14 7.40 8.25
CA ARG A 86 9.89 6.36 8.97
C ARG A 86 10.30 5.19 8.08
N GLY A 87 9.73 5.08 6.88
CA GLY A 87 9.80 3.85 6.10
C GLY A 87 9.21 2.66 6.86
N ARG A 88 8.20 2.90 7.71
CA ARG A 88 7.42 1.90 8.45
C ARG A 88 5.98 2.39 8.60
#